data_AF-A0A2C6DLT0-F1
#
_entry.id   AF-A0A2C6DLT0-F1
#
_cell.length_a   1.000
_cell.length_b   1.000
_cell.length_c   1.000
_cell.angle_alpha   90.00
_cell.angle_beta   90.00
_cell.angle_gamma   90.00
#
_symmetry.space_group_name_H-M   'P 1'
#
loop_
_entity.id
_entity.type
_entity.pdbx_description
1 polymer ?
#
loop_
_entity_poly.entity_id
_entity_poly.type
_entity_poly.pdbx_seq_one_letter_code
_entity_poly.pdbx_strand_id
1 'polypeptide(L)'
;MNMSLKKFLDFLLPRFVTEDVVFEELICRGRAESWSPACAITDIKPGERYEKIGTIRSFKFMGGSYGIQVIGELREFKPKS
;
A
#
# COMPACT_ATOMS: atom_id res chain seq x y z
N MET A 1 14.18 -10.81 -7.38
CA MET A 1 13.96 -11.53 -6.11
C MET A 1 12.64 -12.28 -6.25
N ASN A 2 12.66 -13.62 -6.21
CA ASN A 2 11.46 -14.43 -6.46
C ASN A 2 10.37 -14.12 -5.42
N MET A 3 9.15 -13.83 -5.89
CA MET A 3 8.00 -13.39 -5.09
C MET A 3 7.66 -14.34 -3.93
N SER A 4 8.02 -15.63 -4.07
CA SER A 4 7.87 -16.68 -3.05
C SER A 4 8.80 -16.49 -1.83
N LEU A 5 10.06 -16.09 -2.04
CA LEU A 5 11.03 -15.96 -0.96
C LEU A 5 10.71 -14.77 -0.03
N LYS A 6 10.21 -13.67 -0.61
CA LYS A 6 9.83 -12.47 0.15
C LYS A 6 8.69 -12.77 1.12
N LYS A 7 7.66 -13.49 0.65
CA LYS A 7 6.52 -13.94 1.48
C LYS A 7 6.96 -14.89 2.61
N PHE A 8 7.87 -15.81 2.31
CA PHE A 8 8.42 -16.72 3.30
C PHE A 8 9.23 -15.96 4.39
N LEU A 9 10.04 -14.99 3.98
CA LEU A 9 10.77 -14.13 4.92
C LEU A 9 9.85 -13.23 5.75
N ASP A 10 8.80 -12.66 5.16
CA ASP A 10 7.82 -11.85 5.90
C ASP A 10 6.99 -12.69 6.89
N PHE A 11 6.92 -14.01 6.69
CA PHE A 11 6.31 -14.94 7.65
C PHE A 11 7.24 -15.24 8.83
N LEU A 12 8.53 -15.46 8.58
CA LEU A 12 9.50 -15.89 9.60
C LEU A 12 10.22 -14.76 10.34
N LEU A 13 10.40 -13.62 9.69
CA LEU A 13 11.22 -12.51 10.19
C LEU A 13 10.34 -11.28 10.42
N PRO A 14 9.89 -11.04 11.67
CA PRO A 14 9.20 -9.79 12.00
C PRO A 14 10.10 -8.59 11.67
N ARG A 15 9.62 -7.67 10.83
CA ARG A 15 10.39 -6.48 10.45
C ARG A 15 9.51 -5.29 10.12
N PHE A 16 10.06 -4.09 10.32
CA PHE A 16 9.49 -2.89 9.74
C PHE A 16 9.87 -2.81 8.26
N VAL A 17 8.88 -2.51 7.42
CA VAL A 17 9.08 -2.25 6.00
C VAL A 17 8.47 -0.91 5.63
N THR A 18 9.06 -0.30 4.61
CA THR A 18 8.50 0.86 3.92
C THR A 18 8.16 0.44 2.51
N GLU A 19 6.93 0.70 2.07
CA GLU A 19 6.45 0.33 0.75
C GLU A 19 5.60 1.44 0.15
N ASP A 20 5.71 1.63 -1.17
CA ASP A 20 4.82 2.52 -1.90
C ASP A 20 3.53 1.78 -2.24
N VAL A 21 2.42 2.38 -1.84
CA VAL A 21 1.07 1.86 -2.03
C VAL A 21 0.19 2.90 -2.71
N VAL A 22 -0.79 2.42 -3.44
CA VAL A 22 -1.87 3.27 -3.94
C VAL A 22 -2.91 3.50 -2.86
N PHE A 23 -3.56 4.65 -2.94
CA PHE A 23 -4.62 5.07 -2.03
C PHE A 23 -5.93 5.20 -2.78
N GLU A 24 -7.01 4.78 -2.13
CA GLU A 24 -8.37 4.97 -2.57
C GLU A 24 -9.04 6.09 -1.77
N GLU A 25 -9.99 6.76 -2.42
CA GLU A 25 -10.76 7.83 -1.79
C GLU A 25 -11.83 7.23 -0.89
N LEU A 26 -11.83 7.63 0.38
CA LEU A 26 -12.87 7.28 1.35
C LEU A 26 -14.03 8.28 1.20
N ILE A 27 -15.13 7.78 0.64
CA ILE A 27 -16.35 8.56 0.45
C ILE A 27 -17.29 8.33 1.64
N CYS A 28 -17.53 9.39 2.41
CA CYS A 28 -18.50 9.40 3.48
C CYS A 28 -19.66 10.33 3.11
N ARG A 29 -20.89 9.79 3.13
CA ARG A 29 -22.12 10.54 2.78
C ARG A 29 -22.04 11.27 1.42
N GLY A 30 -21.38 10.66 0.43
CA GLY A 30 -21.24 11.21 -0.92
C GLY A 30 -20.22 12.34 -1.04
N ARG A 31 -19.34 12.53 -0.05
CA ARG A 31 -18.19 13.45 -0.15
C ARG A 31 -16.90 12.70 0.13
N ALA A 32 -15.86 13.05 -0.62
CA ALA A 32 -14.49 12.70 -0.32
C ALA A 32 -14.10 13.27 1.05
N GLU A 33 -13.82 12.39 2.00
CA GLU A 33 -13.46 12.80 3.37
C GLU A 33 -11.98 12.51 3.68
N SER A 34 -11.46 11.38 3.18
CA SER A 34 -10.07 10.99 3.45
C SER A 34 -9.53 10.01 2.40
N TRP A 35 -8.30 9.54 2.61
CA TRP A 35 -7.63 8.56 1.75
C TRP A 35 -7.28 7.33 2.57
N SER A 36 -7.59 6.15 2.04
CA SER A 36 -7.22 4.86 2.64
C SER A 36 -6.12 4.18 1.81
N PRO A 37 -5.08 3.61 2.41
CA PRO A 37 -4.14 2.76 1.67
C PRO A 37 -4.88 1.51 1.16
N ALA A 38 -4.79 1.25 -0.14
CA ALA A 38 -5.48 0.14 -0.81
C ALA A 38 -4.56 -1.07 -1.01
N CYS A 39 -3.56 -0.96 -1.90
CA CYS A 39 -2.64 -2.05 -2.22
C CYS A 39 -1.26 -1.57 -2.68
N ALA A 40 -0.29 -2.49 -2.71
CA ALA A 40 1.01 -2.20 -3.30
C ALA A 40 0.87 -1.96 -4.81
N ILE A 41 1.69 -1.07 -5.39
CA ILE A 41 1.64 -0.75 -6.82
C ILE A 41 1.78 -2.00 -7.70
N THR A 42 2.60 -2.96 -7.25
CA THR A 42 2.84 -4.22 -7.96
C THR A 42 1.61 -5.12 -8.05
N ASP A 43 0.61 -4.87 -7.22
CA ASP A 43 -0.57 -5.70 -7.07
C ASP A 43 -1.82 -5.07 -7.71
N ILE A 44 -1.67 -3.90 -8.36
CA ILE A 44 -2.73 -3.24 -9.13
C ILE A 44 -3.14 -4.14 -10.31
N LYS A 45 -4.43 -4.43 -10.41
CA LYS A 45 -4.99 -5.24 -11.50
C LYS A 45 -5.36 -4.38 -12.71
N PRO A 46 -5.38 -4.95 -13.92
CA PRO A 46 -5.88 -4.26 -15.10
C PRO A 46 -7.31 -3.75 -14.87
N GLY A 47 -7.53 -2.45 -15.11
CA GLY A 47 -8.82 -1.80 -14.93
C GLY A 47 -9.02 -1.11 -13.58
N GLU A 48 -8.19 -1.40 -12.57
CA GLU A 48 -8.19 -0.64 -11.32
C GLU A 48 -7.58 0.74 -11.54
N ARG A 49 -8.19 1.77 -10.95
CA ARG A 49 -7.74 3.15 -11.04
C ARG A 49 -7.60 3.73 -9.64
N TYR A 50 -6.46 4.34 -9.40
CA TYR A 50 -6.13 5.00 -8.16
C TYR A 50 -5.61 6.40 -8.47
N GLU A 51 -5.94 7.36 -7.63
CA GLU A 51 -5.58 8.76 -7.86
C GLU A 51 -4.31 9.16 -7.12
N LYS A 52 -4.04 8.49 -6.00
CA LYS A 52 -2.97 8.83 -5.08
C LYS A 52 -2.04 7.65 -4.83
N ILE A 53 -0.77 7.97 -4.62
CA ILE A 53 0.29 7.06 -4.22
C ILE A 53 1.01 7.67 -3.02
N GLY A 54 1.31 6.85 -2.02
CA GLY A 54 2.03 7.27 -0.83
C GLY A 54 2.94 6.16 -0.33
N THR A 55 3.89 6.54 0.51
CA THR A 55 4.76 5.58 1.18
C THR A 55 4.17 5.27 2.55
N ILE A 56 3.96 4.00 2.86
CA ILE A 56 3.57 3.56 4.20
C ILE A 56 4.73 2.88 4.90
N ARG A 57 4.77 3.01 6.22
CA ARG A 57 5.52 2.14 7.13
C ARG A 57 4.57 1.15 7.73
N SER A 58 4.94 -0.12 7.74
CA SER A 58 4.20 -1.16 8.45
C SER A 58 5.15 -2.16 9.08
N PHE A 59 4.68 -2.83 10.12
CA PHE A 59 5.35 -4.00 10.69
C PHE A 59 4.78 -5.26 10.04
N LYS A 60 5.62 -6.00 9.32
CA LYS A 60 5.25 -7.27 8.70
C LYS A 60 5.54 -8.41 9.66
N PHE A 61 4.54 -9.22 9.94
CA PHE A 61 4.68 -10.43 10.75
C PHE A 61 3.60 -11.45 10.38
N MET A 62 3.98 -12.73 10.25
CA MET A 62 3.06 -13.82 9.88
C MET A 62 2.22 -13.55 8.61
N GLY A 63 2.77 -12.78 7.66
CA GLY A 63 2.05 -12.37 6.44
C GLY A 63 1.03 -11.24 6.63
N GLY A 64 0.81 -10.77 7.86
CA GLY A 64 0.02 -9.59 8.18
C GLY A 64 0.85 -8.30 8.13
N SER A 65 0.17 -7.16 8.00
CA SER A 65 0.75 -5.81 8.11
C SER A 65 0.08 -5.07 9.27
N TYR A 66 0.87 -4.63 10.23
CA TYR A 66 0.41 -4.00 11.46
C TYR A 66 0.97 -2.60 11.62
N GLY A 67 0.24 -1.73 12.32
CA GLY A 67 0.69 -0.37 12.63
C GLY A 67 0.97 0.45 11.37
N ILE A 68 0.03 0.43 10.41
CA ILE A 68 0.19 1.14 9.14
C ILE A 68 0.21 2.64 9.40
N GLN A 69 1.29 3.30 8.98
CA GLN A 69 1.46 4.74 9.09
C GLN A 69 1.90 5.32 7.76
N VAL A 70 1.25 6.39 7.30
CA VAL A 70 1.69 7.13 6.11
C VAL A 70 2.93 7.95 6.45
N ILE A 71 3.96 7.86 5.62
CA ILE A 71 5.16 8.67 5.72
C ILE A 71 5.11 9.75 4.64
N GLY A 72 5.17 11.02 5.05
CA GLY A 72 5.19 12.16 4.15
C GLY A 72 3.83 12.43 3.51
N GLU A 73 3.85 13.04 2.33
CA GLU A 73 2.64 13.48 1.61
C GLU A 73 2.24 12.51 0.50
N LEU A 74 0.93 12.43 0.24
CA LEU A 74 0.39 11.69 -0.90
C LEU A 74 0.72 12.43 -2.20
N ARG A 75 1.14 11.67 -3.21
CA ARG A 75 1.49 12.16 -4.54
C ARG A 75 0.43 11.69 -5.53
N GLU A 76 0.33 12.36 -6.67
CA GLU A 76 -0.53 11.89 -7.77
C GLU A 76 0.02 10.59 -8.35
N PHE A 77 -0.86 9.59 -8.51
CA PHE A 77 -0.49 8.36 -9.18
C PHE A 77 -0.56 8.56 -10.70
N LYS A 78 0.61 8.56 -11.35
CA LYS A 78 0.72 8.56 -12.81
C LYS A 78 1.07 7.13 -13.25
N PRO A 79 0.11 6.35 -13.79
CA PRO A 79 0.44 5.03 -14.31
C PRO A 79 1.47 5.21 -15.42
N LYS A 80 2.58 4.44 -15.35
CA LYS A 80 3.51 4.38 -16.48
C LYS A 80 2.77 3.72 -17.64
N SER A 81 2.50 4.52 -18.68
CA SER A 81 1.94 4.06 -19.95
C SER A 81 2.81 3.01 -20.61
#